data_AF-A0A8T4FS86-F1
#
_entry.id   AF-A0A8T4FS86-F1
#
_cell.length_a   1.000
_cell.length_b   1.000
_cell.length_c   1.000
_cell.angle_alpha   90.00
_cell.angle_beta   90.00
_cell.angle_gamma   90.00
#
_symmetry.space_group_name_H-M   'P 1'
#
loop_
_entity.id
_entity.type
_entity.pdbx_description
1 polymer ?
#
loop_
_entity_poly.entity_id
_entity_poly.type
_entity_poly.pdbx_seq_one_letter_code
_entity_poly.pdbx_strand_id
1 'polypeptide(L)'
;ELKEGEGYTEGMNPHRPWIDGVTFKCSCGRVMRRVPDVLDVWFDSGVSAWAQLGYPHRKDEFDKWWPPRFIVEAHDQTRGGFYSQLGAGCISMDRAPYDEVMMHGWVLDPKGQ
;
A
#
# COMPACT_ATOMS: atom_id res chain seq x y z
N GLU A 1 -5.13 17.43 7.14
CA GLU A 1 -5.59 16.37 8.07
C GLU A 1 -4.61 16.08 9.20
N LEU A 2 -3.54 15.28 9.06
CA LEU A 2 -2.66 14.97 10.22
C LEU A 2 -2.08 16.20 10.93
N LYS A 3 -1.76 17.26 10.17
CA LYS A 3 -1.24 18.54 10.71
C LYS A 3 -2.21 19.27 11.64
N GLU A 4 -3.50 18.92 11.63
CA GLU A 4 -4.55 19.52 12.46
C GLU A 4 -4.75 18.78 13.79
N GLY A 5 -4.12 17.61 13.96
CA GLY A 5 -4.26 16.78 15.16
C GLY A 5 -3.49 17.34 16.35
N GLU A 6 -4.09 17.27 17.53
CA GLU A 6 -3.40 17.57 18.78
C GLU A 6 -2.31 16.51 19.03
N GLY A 7 -1.08 16.95 19.32
CA GLY A 7 0.09 16.08 19.47
C GLY A 7 0.90 15.87 18.19
N TYR A 8 0.46 16.41 17.05
CA TYR A 8 1.25 16.36 15.81
C TYR A 8 2.44 17.34 15.85
N THR A 9 3.61 16.86 15.41
CA THR A 9 4.78 17.71 15.12
C THR A 9 5.19 17.56 13.66
N GLU A 10 5.63 18.64 13.03
CA GLU A 10 6.08 18.60 11.64
C GLU A 10 7.32 17.71 11.50
N GLY A 11 7.31 16.81 10.50
CA GLY A 11 8.37 15.82 10.30
C GLY A 11 8.30 14.61 11.24
N MET A 12 7.28 14.51 12.10
CA MET A 12 7.03 13.33 12.92
C MET A 12 6.94 12.06 12.07
N ASN A 13 7.52 10.97 12.58
CA ASN A 13 7.34 9.64 12.03
C ASN A 13 5.88 9.19 12.22
N PRO A 14 5.11 8.89 11.14
CA PRO A 14 3.71 8.49 11.24
C PRO A 14 3.53 7.02 11.70
N HIS A 15 4.60 6.32 12.06
CA HIS A 15 4.51 4.95 12.59
C HIS A 15 4.14 4.95 14.07
N ARG A 16 3.71 3.77 14.54
CA ARG A 16 3.65 3.50 15.98
C ARG A 16 5.08 3.50 16.57
N PRO A 17 5.26 3.94 17.82
CA PRO A 17 4.22 4.36 18.77
C PRO A 17 3.80 5.83 18.65
N TRP A 18 4.51 6.65 17.87
CA TRP A 18 4.33 8.11 17.86
C TRP A 18 2.94 8.56 17.41
N ILE A 19 2.42 7.93 16.35
CA ILE A 19 1.11 8.28 15.80
C ILE A 19 -0.06 7.99 16.77
N ASP A 20 0.14 7.11 17.76
CA ASP A 20 -0.89 6.77 18.75
C ASP A 20 -1.20 7.95 19.69
N GLY A 21 -0.28 8.91 19.81
CA GLY A 21 -0.46 10.14 20.61
C GLY A 21 -1.28 11.23 19.92
N VAL A 22 -1.51 11.13 18.61
CA VAL A 22 -2.23 12.15 17.84
C VAL A 22 -3.73 11.97 18.03
N THR A 23 -4.42 13.04 18.43
CA THR A 23 -5.87 13.01 18.66
C THR A 23 -6.59 14.15 17.93
N PHE A 24 -7.89 13.98 17.71
CA PHE A 24 -8.73 14.96 17.01
C PHE A 24 -9.99 15.27 17.82
N LYS A 25 -10.54 16.47 17.66
CA LYS A 25 -11.84 16.83 18.25
C LYS A 25 -12.96 16.36 17.32
N CYS A 26 -13.88 15.57 17.87
CA CYS A 26 -15.10 15.18 17.17
C CYS A 26 -16.10 16.34 17.14
N SER A 27 -16.92 16.41 16.11
CA SER A 27 -18.05 17.35 16.03
C SER A 27 -19.03 17.21 17.19
N CYS A 28 -19.11 16.05 17.85
CA CYS A 28 -19.91 15.83 19.06
C CYS A 28 -19.24 16.30 20.37
N GLY A 29 -18.06 16.94 20.29
CA GLY A 29 -17.31 17.46 21.45
C GLY A 29 -16.42 16.42 22.17
N ARG A 30 -16.41 15.17 21.73
CA ARG A 30 -15.52 14.11 22.28
C ARG A 30 -14.16 14.07 21.58
N VAL A 31 -13.18 13.42 22.20
CA VAL A 31 -11.84 13.20 21.63
C VAL A 31 -11.84 11.91 20.79
N MET A 32 -11.47 12.03 19.53
CA MET A 32 -11.22 10.91 18.61
C MET A 32 -9.78 10.43 18.74
N ARG A 33 -9.63 9.12 18.77
CA ARG A 33 -8.33 8.42 18.75
C ARG A 33 -8.37 7.42 17.62
N ARG A 34 -7.23 7.19 16.98
CA ARG A 34 -7.13 6.11 16.00
C ARG A 34 -7.39 4.75 16.67
N VAL A 35 -7.87 3.80 15.86
CA VAL A 35 -7.84 2.39 16.25
C VAL A 35 -6.38 1.92 16.40
N PRO A 36 -6.08 0.95 17.28
CA PRO A 36 -4.70 0.51 17.51
C PRO A 36 -4.15 -0.38 16.38
N ASP A 37 -5.03 -0.94 15.56
CA ASP A 37 -4.70 -1.92 14.52
C ASP A 37 -3.80 -1.34 13.42
N VAL A 38 -2.88 -2.17 12.95
CA VAL A 38 -2.07 -1.91 11.76
C VAL A 38 -2.64 -2.72 10.60
N LEU A 39 -2.41 -2.26 9.37
CA LEU A 39 -2.85 -2.98 8.19
C LEU A 39 -1.98 -4.23 7.97
N ASP A 40 -2.55 -5.19 7.24
CA ASP A 40 -1.84 -6.36 6.74
C ASP A 40 -0.75 -5.92 5.73
N VAL A 41 0.43 -6.53 5.79
CA VAL A 41 1.58 -6.21 4.91
C VAL A 41 1.28 -6.41 3.42
N TRP A 42 0.31 -7.27 3.09
CA TRP A 42 -0.14 -7.46 1.72
C TRP A 42 -0.92 -6.26 1.20
N PHE A 43 -1.52 -5.44 2.08
CA PHE A 43 -2.10 -4.16 1.65
C PHE A 43 -1.00 -3.22 1.14
N ASP A 44 0.10 -3.07 1.88
CA ASP A 44 1.24 -2.24 1.47
C ASP A 44 1.83 -2.74 0.13
N SER A 45 1.96 -4.06 -0.01
CA SER A 45 2.40 -4.68 -1.26
C SER A 45 1.41 -4.45 -2.40
N GLY A 46 0.11 -4.50 -2.11
CA GLY A 46 -0.99 -4.33 -3.06
C GLY A 46 -1.07 -2.92 -3.66
N VAL A 47 -0.67 -1.90 -2.91
CA VAL A 47 -0.68 -0.50 -3.39
C VAL A 47 0.68 -0.03 -3.91
N SER A 48 1.72 -0.87 -3.81
CA SER A 48 3.12 -0.51 -4.10
C SER A 48 3.31 0.10 -5.48
N ALA A 49 2.58 -0.38 -6.50
CA ALA A 49 2.70 0.05 -7.89
C ALA A 49 2.44 1.57 -8.10
N TRP A 50 1.63 2.20 -7.24
CA TRP A 50 1.38 3.64 -7.30
C TRP A 50 1.81 4.41 -6.05
N ALA A 51 1.89 3.74 -4.89
CA ALA A 51 2.41 4.36 -3.67
C ALA A 51 3.87 4.82 -3.85
N GLN A 52 4.70 4.01 -4.52
CA GLN A 52 6.10 4.39 -4.79
C GLN A 52 6.22 5.64 -5.68
N LEU A 53 5.21 5.90 -6.52
CA LEU A 53 5.18 7.05 -7.42
C LEU A 53 4.77 8.33 -6.67
N GLY A 54 4.41 8.21 -5.39
CA GLY A 54 3.91 9.32 -4.59
C GLY A 54 2.48 9.71 -4.94
N TYR A 55 1.71 8.83 -5.58
CA TYR A 55 0.28 9.07 -5.82
C TYR A 55 -0.47 9.15 -4.46
N PRO A 56 -1.41 10.09 -4.26
CA PRO A 56 -1.98 11.03 -5.23
C PRO A 56 -1.26 12.39 -5.35
N HIS A 57 -0.12 12.57 -4.67
CA HIS A 57 0.57 13.86 -4.56
C HIS A 57 1.38 14.19 -5.82
N ARG A 58 1.93 13.16 -6.48
CA ARG A 58 2.68 13.25 -7.74
C ARG A 58 1.95 12.53 -8.87
N LYS A 59 0.93 13.19 -9.43
CA LYS A 59 0.08 12.60 -10.49
C LYS A 59 0.83 12.44 -11.81
N ASP A 60 1.80 13.31 -12.08
CA ASP A 60 2.66 13.27 -13.26
C ASP A 60 3.45 11.95 -13.37
N GLU A 61 4.01 11.46 -12.26
CA GLU A 61 4.69 10.16 -12.24
C GLU A 61 3.70 9.01 -12.37
N PHE A 62 2.54 9.12 -11.71
CA PHE A 62 1.49 8.12 -11.80
C PHE A 62 1.00 7.94 -13.24
N ASP A 63 0.63 9.02 -13.91
CA ASP A 63 0.12 8.99 -15.30
C ASP A 63 1.18 8.47 -16.29
N LYS A 64 2.47 8.63 -15.95
CA LYS A 64 3.58 8.18 -16.78
C LYS A 64 3.90 6.69 -16.62
N TRP A 65 3.86 6.17 -15.38
CA TRP A 65 4.39 4.85 -15.06
C TRP A 65 3.32 3.84 -14.67
N TRP A 66 2.14 4.28 -14.26
CA TRP A 66 1.05 3.41 -13.86
C TRP A 66 -0.04 3.33 -14.95
N PRO A 67 -0.54 2.12 -15.26
CA PRO A 67 -0.09 0.84 -14.71
C PRO A 67 1.18 0.33 -15.41
N PRO A 68 2.03 -0.43 -14.68
CA PRO A 68 3.14 -1.14 -15.29
C PRO A 68 2.65 -2.09 -16.39
N ARG A 69 3.37 -2.10 -17.50
CA ARG A 69 3.08 -2.99 -18.63
C ARG A 69 3.33 -4.46 -18.31
N PHE A 70 4.31 -4.75 -17.45
CA PHE A 70 4.75 -6.11 -17.16
C PHE A 70 5.20 -6.25 -15.72
N ILE A 71 4.77 -7.33 -15.07
CA ILE A 71 5.31 -7.77 -13.78
C ILE A 71 5.69 -9.26 -13.84
N VAL A 72 6.73 -9.62 -13.10
CA VAL A 72 7.23 -11.00 -13.02
C VAL A 72 7.53 -11.36 -11.59
N GLU A 73 6.95 -12.47 -11.12
CA GLU A 73 7.22 -13.02 -9.80
C GLU A 73 7.07 -14.55 -9.83
N ALA A 74 7.33 -15.20 -8.71
CA ALA A 74 7.12 -16.64 -8.54
C ALA A 74 5.63 -17.02 -8.44
N HIS A 75 5.32 -18.28 -8.72
CA HIS A 75 3.95 -18.81 -8.74
C HIS A 75 3.17 -18.65 -7.42
N ASP A 76 3.84 -18.66 -6.27
CA ASP A 76 3.22 -18.43 -4.96
C ASP A 76 2.56 -17.05 -4.84
N GLN A 77 2.97 -16.07 -5.64
CA GLN A 77 2.38 -14.73 -5.63
C GLN A 77 0.93 -14.67 -6.11
N THR A 78 0.39 -15.75 -6.70
CA THR A 78 -1.06 -15.90 -6.96
C THR A 78 -1.92 -15.79 -5.70
N ARG A 79 -1.36 -16.07 -4.52
CA ARG A 79 -2.02 -15.89 -3.21
C ARG A 79 -1.40 -14.78 -2.35
N GLY A 80 -0.51 -14.00 -2.94
CA GLY A 80 0.20 -12.90 -2.27
C GLY A 80 0.12 -11.62 -3.10
N GLY A 81 1.25 -11.20 -3.66
CA GLY A 81 1.40 -9.91 -4.33
C GLY A 81 0.46 -9.72 -5.52
N PHE A 82 0.27 -10.71 -6.39
CA PHE A 82 -0.63 -10.56 -7.55
C PHE A 82 -2.08 -10.36 -7.12
N TYR A 83 -2.56 -11.19 -6.19
CA TYR A 83 -3.93 -11.09 -5.69
C TYR A 83 -4.20 -9.74 -5.02
N SER A 84 -3.28 -9.32 -4.14
CA SER A 84 -3.42 -8.09 -3.37
C SER A 84 -3.38 -6.86 -4.25
N GLN A 85 -2.47 -6.82 -5.22
CA GLN A 85 -2.42 -5.76 -6.22
C GLN A 85 -3.70 -5.75 -7.06
N LEU A 86 -4.13 -6.90 -7.59
CA LEU A 86 -5.33 -6.99 -8.41
C LEU A 86 -6.56 -6.42 -7.69
N GLY A 87 -6.79 -6.85 -6.44
CA GLY A 87 -7.89 -6.36 -5.62
C GLY A 87 -7.79 -4.84 -5.38
N ALA A 88 -6.63 -4.36 -4.96
CA ALA A 88 -6.42 -2.94 -4.68
C ALA A 88 -6.60 -2.06 -5.93
N GLY A 89 -6.10 -2.51 -7.09
CA GLY A 89 -6.24 -1.83 -8.38
C GLY A 89 -7.68 -1.74 -8.84
N CYS A 90 -8.41 -2.86 -8.80
CA CYS A 90 -9.82 -2.88 -9.18
C CYS A 90 -10.68 -1.98 -8.27
N ILE A 91 -10.43 -2.01 -6.96
CA ILE A 91 -11.18 -1.18 -6.01
C ILE A 91 -10.86 0.32 -6.17
N SER A 92 -9.60 0.67 -6.37
CA SER A 92 -9.15 2.07 -6.32
C SER A 92 -9.23 2.78 -7.67
N MET A 93 -9.07 2.04 -8.76
CA MET A 93 -8.85 2.58 -10.11
C MET A 93 -9.71 1.91 -11.19
N ASP A 94 -10.60 1.00 -10.82
CA ASP A 94 -11.51 0.27 -11.74
C ASP A 94 -10.79 -0.49 -12.86
N ARG A 95 -9.56 -0.97 -12.59
CA ARG A 95 -8.81 -1.84 -13.52
C ARG A 95 -7.76 -2.68 -12.82
N ALA A 96 -7.32 -3.73 -13.50
CA ALA A 96 -6.11 -4.46 -13.09
C ALA A 96 -4.89 -3.51 -13.06
N PRO A 97 -4.00 -3.65 -12.07
CA PRO A 97 -2.88 -2.73 -11.84
C PRO A 97 -1.66 -3.04 -12.71
N TYR A 98 -1.79 -3.93 -13.70
CA TYR A 98 -0.77 -4.33 -14.65
C TYR A 98 -1.43 -4.75 -15.97
N ASP A 99 -0.71 -4.66 -17.09
CA ASP A 99 -1.20 -5.14 -18.40
C ASP A 99 -0.85 -6.62 -18.62
N GLU A 100 0.36 -7.06 -18.23
CA GLU A 100 0.85 -8.42 -18.42
C GLU A 100 1.53 -8.97 -17.15
N VAL A 101 1.38 -10.28 -16.92
CA VAL A 101 1.99 -11.01 -15.79
C VAL A 101 2.72 -12.24 -16.30
N MET A 102 3.95 -12.45 -15.83
CA MET A 102 4.68 -13.71 -15.97
C MET A 102 4.93 -14.35 -14.61
N MET A 103 4.69 -15.65 -14.53
CA MET A 103 5.11 -16.46 -13.40
C MET A 103 6.33 -17.27 -13.77
N HIS A 104 7.41 -17.15 -12.98
CA HIS A 104 8.53 -18.06 -13.10
C HIS A 104 8.40 -19.26 -12.14
N GLY A 105 9.12 -20.34 -12.47
CA GLY A 105 9.21 -21.53 -11.63
C GLY A 105 10.15 -21.33 -10.43
N TRP A 106 10.23 -22.35 -9.59
CA TRP A 106 11.16 -22.39 -8.47
C TRP A 106 12.58 -22.68 -8.95
N VAL A 107 13.54 -21.99 -8.35
CA VAL A 107 14.94 -22.43 -8.40
C VAL A 107 15.08 -23.56 -7.41
N LEU A 108 15.58 -24.70 -7.86
CA LEU A 108 15.77 -25.90 -7.04
C LEU A 108 17.24 -26.31 -7.03
N ASP A 109 17.66 -26.96 -5.96
CA ASP A 109 18.92 -27.70 -5.93
C ASP A 109 18.87 -28.96 -6.83
N PRO A 110 20.00 -29.66 -7.06
CA PRO A 110 20.03 -30.87 -7.89
C PRO A 110 19.16 -32.04 -7.38
N LYS A 111 18.72 -31.99 -6.12
CA LYS A 111 17.82 -32.97 -5.49
C LYS A 111 16.37 -32.51 -5.48
N GLY A 112 16.08 -31.32 -6.00
CA GLY A 112 14.74 -30.75 -6.07
C GLY A 112 14.29 -30.00 -4.81
N GLN A 113 15.21 -29.59 -3.92
CA GLN A 113 14.93 -28.78 -2.74
C GLN A 113 15.00 -27.28 -3.02
#